data_AF-A0A7K4K1F9-F1
#
_entry.id   AF-A0A7K4K1F9-F1
#
_cell.length_a   1.000
_cell.length_b   1.000
_cell.length_c   1.000
_cell.angle_alpha   90.00
_cell.angle_beta   90.00
_cell.angle_gamma   90.00
#
_symmetry.space_group_name_H-M   'P 1'
#
loop_
_entity.id
_entity.type
_entity.pdbx_description
1 polymer ?
#
loop_
_entity_poly.entity_id
_entity_poly.type
_entity_poly.pdbx_seq_one_letter_code
_entity_poly.pdbx_strand_id
1 'polypeptide(L)'
;GDPKVPVLYEVQRTRTGRSFSVRSVRAIQHGQPILICQASFQRAQDSPVRHQFCMPAVPPPEELRTQEELISLFLQNPNLAERYRKRLNKIEAKDVPIDIKPVNPPGMLCLEAQEPKLLFWVRARGYIGECDSKVHCCVAAYISDYAFLGTALLPHRQHEVKFMVSLDHSMWFHAPFRADHWMLYECESAWAG
;
A
#
# COMPACT_ATOMS: atom_id res chain seq x y z
N GLY A 1 4.76 16.62 -4.29
CA GLY A 1 4.15 17.32 -5.44
C GLY A 1 2.94 18.11 -4.98
N ASP A 2 2.42 19.00 -5.84
CA ASP A 2 1.18 19.73 -5.62
C ASP A 2 -0.01 18.92 -6.20
N PRO A 3 -0.99 18.48 -5.38
CA PRO A 3 -2.13 17.70 -5.88
C PRO A 3 -3.08 18.49 -6.80
N LYS A 4 -2.98 19.82 -6.85
CA LYS A 4 -3.80 20.68 -7.73
C LYS A 4 -3.21 20.84 -9.13
N VAL A 5 -1.99 20.36 -9.34
CA VAL A 5 -1.24 20.55 -10.58
C VAL A 5 -1.07 19.19 -11.26
N PRO A 6 -1.32 19.06 -12.57
CA PRO A 6 -1.09 17.81 -13.28
C PRO A 6 0.38 17.40 -13.23
N VAL A 7 0.64 16.09 -13.26
CA VAL A 7 2.00 15.54 -13.30
C VAL A 7 2.33 15.16 -14.75
N LEU A 8 3.46 15.65 -15.25
CA LEU A 8 4.01 15.21 -16.54
C LEU A 8 4.91 13.99 -16.32
N TYR A 9 4.70 12.92 -17.07
CA TYR A 9 5.56 11.73 -17.02
C TYR A 9 6.42 11.64 -18.28
N GLU A 10 7.71 11.91 -18.14
CA GLU A 10 8.70 11.71 -19.21
C GLU A 10 9.26 10.29 -19.14
N VAL A 11 9.05 9.51 -20.20
CA VAL A 11 9.50 8.12 -20.27
C VAL A 11 10.65 7.99 -21.26
N GLN A 12 11.83 7.65 -20.75
CA GLN A 12 13.01 7.33 -21.54
C GLN A 12 13.15 5.82 -21.73
N ARG A 13 13.37 5.39 -22.98
CA ARG A 13 13.71 4.00 -23.31
C ARG A 13 15.19 3.74 -23.01
N THR A 14 15.50 3.35 -21.78
CA THR A 14 16.87 3.06 -21.36
C THR A 14 17.47 1.86 -22.09
N ARG A 15 16.69 0.77 -22.23
CA ARG A 15 17.13 -0.43 -22.94
C ARG A 15 15.94 -1.18 -23.54
N THR A 16 16.12 -1.74 -24.73
CA THR A 16 15.17 -2.69 -25.34
C THR A 16 15.95 -3.89 -25.85
N GLY A 17 15.90 -4.99 -25.08
CA GLY A 17 16.50 -6.27 -25.46
C GLY A 17 15.45 -7.26 -25.97
N ARG A 18 15.91 -8.48 -26.27
CA ARG A 18 15.03 -9.58 -26.74
C ARG A 18 14.00 -10.01 -25.68
N SER A 19 14.45 -10.23 -24.44
CA SER A 19 13.61 -10.73 -23.34
C SER A 19 13.22 -9.66 -22.33
N PHE A 20 14.06 -8.63 -22.16
CA PHE A 20 13.90 -7.57 -21.16
C PHE A 20 13.85 -6.19 -21.78
N SER A 21 13.06 -5.30 -21.20
CA SER A 21 13.00 -3.87 -21.51
C SER A 21 13.10 -3.05 -20.23
N VAL A 22 13.86 -1.96 -20.26
CA VAL A 22 14.02 -1.03 -19.13
C VAL A 22 13.56 0.35 -19.54
N ARG A 23 12.77 1.00 -18.68
CA ARG A 23 12.29 2.37 -18.84
C ARG A 23 12.71 3.19 -17.62
N SER A 24 13.23 4.39 -17.87
CA SER A 24 13.42 5.41 -16.85
C SER A 24 12.29 6.42 -16.98
N VAL A 25 11.62 6.74 -15.88
CA VAL A 25 10.46 7.63 -15.83
C VAL A 25 10.78 8.78 -14.88
N ARG A 26 10.58 10.01 -15.36
CA ARG A 26 10.61 11.21 -14.52
C ARG A 26 9.20 11.77 -14.43
N ALA A 27 8.68 11.87 -13.22
CA ALA A 27 7.46 12.63 -12.93
C ALA A 27 7.85 14.08 -12.67
N ILE A 28 7.21 15.04 -13.34
CA ILE A 28 7.61 16.45 -13.36
C ILE A 28 6.41 17.33 -13.01
N GLN A 29 6.65 18.29 -12.10
CA GLN A 29 5.75 19.41 -11.81
C GLN A 29 6.58 20.69 -11.74
N HIS A 30 6.03 21.82 -12.23
CA HIS A 30 6.73 23.11 -12.25
C HIS A 30 8.14 23.04 -12.88
N GLY A 31 8.33 22.19 -13.89
CA GLY A 31 9.62 21.97 -14.55
C GLY A 31 10.65 21.21 -13.71
N GLN A 32 10.32 20.76 -12.51
CA GLN A 32 11.21 20.02 -11.62
C GLN A 32 10.78 18.56 -11.45
N PRO A 33 11.72 17.59 -11.43
CA PRO A 33 11.40 16.21 -11.15
C PRO A 33 10.93 16.07 -9.70
N ILE A 34 9.76 15.45 -9.51
CA ILE A 34 9.19 15.13 -8.19
C ILE A 34 9.34 13.65 -7.84
N LEU A 35 9.59 12.80 -8.84
CA LEU A 35 9.87 11.37 -8.67
C LEU A 35 10.68 10.87 -9.87
N ILE A 36 11.60 9.95 -9.59
CA ILE A 36 12.36 9.19 -10.58
C ILE A 36 12.07 7.72 -10.34
N CYS A 37 11.72 7.00 -11.39
CA CYS A 37 11.42 5.57 -11.34
C CYS A 37 12.17 4.84 -12.45
N GLN A 38 12.70 3.67 -12.13
CA GLN A 38 13.16 2.71 -13.13
C GLN A 38 12.26 1.48 -13.08
N ALA A 39 11.75 1.09 -14.24
CA ALA A 39 10.89 -0.08 -14.39
C ALA A 39 11.51 -1.06 -15.39
N SER A 40 11.58 -2.33 -14.99
CA SER A 40 12.04 -3.43 -15.84
C SER A 40 10.88 -4.36 -16.17
N PHE A 41 10.79 -4.76 -17.43
CA PHE A 41 9.73 -5.61 -17.96
C PHE A 41 10.36 -6.83 -18.62
N GLN A 42 9.79 -8.01 -18.38
CA GLN A 42 10.21 -9.27 -19.00
C GLN A 42 9.05 -9.87 -19.79
N ARG A 43 9.35 -10.52 -20.93
CA ARG A 43 8.37 -11.38 -21.60
C ARG A 43 7.99 -12.55 -20.69
N ALA A 44 6.74 -12.99 -20.74
CA ALA A 44 6.31 -14.21 -20.06
C ALA A 44 7.14 -15.41 -20.58
N GLN A 45 7.73 -16.16 -19.65
CA GLN A 45 8.61 -17.30 -19.93
C GLN A 45 8.45 -18.31 -18.79
N ASP A 46 8.43 -19.59 -19.13
CA ASP A 46 8.44 -20.64 -18.12
C ASP A 46 9.79 -20.71 -17.41
N SER A 47 9.74 -20.95 -16.11
CA SER A 47 10.92 -21.19 -15.26
C SER A 47 10.96 -22.66 -14.85
N PRO A 48 12.11 -23.34 -15.00
CA PRO A 48 12.29 -24.72 -14.50
C PRO A 48 12.42 -24.77 -12.97
N VAL A 49 12.59 -23.63 -12.30
CA VAL A 49 12.72 -23.52 -10.85
C VAL A 49 11.61 -22.65 -10.27
N ARG A 50 11.02 -23.09 -9.15
CA ARG A 50 9.96 -22.38 -8.44
C ARG A 50 10.08 -22.64 -6.94
N HIS A 51 10.04 -21.58 -6.14
CA HIS A 51 9.87 -21.63 -4.70
C HIS A 51 9.23 -20.32 -4.24
N GLN A 52 8.60 -20.35 -3.06
CA GLN A 52 8.09 -19.17 -2.37
C GLN A 52 7.97 -19.49 -0.88
N PHE A 53 7.93 -18.46 -0.04
CA PHE A 53 7.54 -18.66 1.36
C PHE A 53 6.07 -19.09 1.46
N CYS A 54 5.74 -19.78 2.55
CA CYS A 54 4.35 -20.09 2.88
C CYS A 54 3.65 -18.81 3.34
N MET A 55 2.41 -18.63 2.87
CA MET A 55 1.54 -17.56 3.37
C MET A 55 1.26 -17.77 4.87
N PRO A 56 1.33 -16.72 5.71
CA PRO A 56 1.04 -16.85 7.13
C PRO A 56 -0.44 -17.22 7.37
N ALA A 57 -0.69 -17.99 8.43
CA ALA A 57 -2.04 -18.34 8.84
C ALA A 57 -2.70 -17.12 9.51
N VAL A 58 -3.74 -16.59 8.87
CA VAL A 58 -4.56 -15.47 9.37
C VAL A 58 -6.04 -15.76 9.13
N PRO A 59 -6.96 -15.13 9.88
CA PRO A 59 -8.39 -15.23 9.60
C PRO A 59 -8.71 -14.80 8.15
N PRO A 60 -9.67 -15.46 7.49
CA PRO A 60 -10.10 -15.08 6.16
C PRO A 60 -10.77 -13.69 6.17
N PRO A 61 -10.77 -12.98 5.04
CA PRO A 61 -11.32 -11.63 4.98
C PRO A 61 -12.81 -11.57 5.34
N GLU A 62 -13.58 -12.65 5.15
CA GLU A 62 -15.00 -12.73 5.50
C GLU A 62 -15.27 -12.59 7.01
N GLU A 63 -14.32 -13.00 7.85
CA GLU A 63 -14.42 -12.93 9.32
C GLU A 63 -13.97 -11.57 9.89
N LEU A 64 -13.36 -10.73 9.06
CA LEU A 64 -12.75 -9.47 9.49
C LEU A 64 -13.62 -8.27 9.12
N ARG A 65 -13.60 -7.27 9.99
CA ARG A 65 -14.21 -5.97 9.75
C ARG A 65 -13.36 -5.12 8.82
N THR A 66 -14.00 -4.28 8.02
CA THR A 66 -13.29 -3.27 7.23
C THR A 66 -12.72 -2.19 8.15
N GLN A 67 -11.68 -1.50 7.66
CA GLN A 67 -11.14 -0.33 8.33
C GLN A 67 -12.20 0.76 8.52
N GLU A 68 -13.11 0.93 7.56
CA GLU A 68 -14.23 1.87 7.67
C GLU A 68 -15.18 1.48 8.81
N GLU A 69 -15.60 0.22 8.88
CA GLU A 69 -16.44 -0.28 9.98
C GLU A 69 -15.77 -0.09 11.35
N LEU A 70 -14.47 -0.35 11.43
CA LEU A 70 -13.69 -0.11 12.64
C LEU A 70 -13.69 1.37 13.01
N ILE A 71 -13.44 2.28 12.06
CA ILE A 71 -13.47 3.73 12.27
C ILE A 71 -14.83 4.17 12.79
N SER A 72 -15.93 3.75 12.16
CA SER A 72 -17.27 4.12 12.58
C SER A 72 -17.59 3.59 13.98
N LEU A 73 -17.14 2.39 14.35
CA LEU A 73 -17.26 1.87 15.72
C LEU A 73 -16.47 2.72 16.73
N PHE A 74 -15.27 3.17 16.38
CA PHE A 74 -14.47 4.03 17.26
C PHE A 74 -15.09 5.42 17.45
N LEU A 75 -15.69 5.99 16.39
CA LEU A 75 -16.36 7.28 16.45
C LEU A 75 -17.58 7.30 17.40
N GLN A 76 -18.22 6.14 17.57
CA GLN A 76 -19.33 5.96 18.53
C GLN A 76 -18.88 5.99 20.00
N ASN A 77 -17.57 5.86 20.29
CA ASN A 77 -17.07 5.91 21.67
C ASN A 77 -17.14 7.36 22.22
N PRO A 78 -17.94 7.64 23.26
CA PRO A 78 -18.09 8.98 23.81
C PRO A 78 -16.78 9.50 24.43
N ASN A 79 -15.93 8.61 24.94
CA ASN A 79 -14.66 8.95 25.59
C ASN A 79 -13.50 9.16 24.61
N LEU A 80 -13.75 9.09 23.29
CA LEU A 80 -12.73 9.36 22.29
C LEU A 80 -12.29 10.82 22.36
N ALA A 81 -11.00 11.05 22.64
CA ALA A 81 -10.47 12.40 22.69
C ALA A 81 -10.62 13.12 21.34
N GLU A 82 -10.96 14.41 21.40
CA GLU A 82 -11.41 15.19 20.25
C GLU A 82 -10.39 15.24 19.10
N ARG A 83 -9.10 15.23 19.41
CA ARG A 83 -8.02 15.14 18.41
C ARG A 83 -8.12 13.87 17.54
N TYR A 84 -8.48 12.74 18.15
CA TYR A 84 -8.63 11.48 17.42
C TYR A 84 -9.94 11.48 16.63
N ARG A 85 -11.03 11.97 17.21
CA ARG A 85 -12.32 12.12 16.51
C ARG A 85 -12.17 12.93 15.22
N LYS A 86 -11.52 14.10 15.27
CA LYS A 86 -11.23 14.92 14.08
C LYS A 86 -10.40 14.16 13.04
N ARG A 87 -9.38 13.41 13.47
CA ARG A 87 -8.55 12.61 12.57
C ARG A 87 -9.36 11.50 11.88
N LEU A 88 -10.21 10.79 12.63
CA LEU A 88 -11.04 9.71 12.11
C LEU A 88 -12.11 10.21 11.14
N ASN A 89 -12.83 11.28 11.47
CA ASN A 89 -13.79 11.91 10.55
C ASN A 89 -13.13 12.31 9.22
N LYS A 90 -11.88 12.79 9.26
CA LYS A 90 -11.13 13.11 8.05
C LYS A 90 -10.75 11.87 7.23
N ILE A 91 -10.54 10.73 7.87
CA ILE A 91 -10.26 9.47 7.17
C ILE A 91 -11.56 8.91 6.60
N GLU A 92 -12.64 8.89 7.37
CA GLU A 92 -13.96 8.41 6.95
C GLU A 92 -14.53 9.22 5.77
N ALA A 93 -14.28 10.53 5.74
CA ALA A 93 -14.70 11.39 4.63
C ALA A 93 -13.89 11.18 3.33
N LYS A 94 -12.82 10.38 3.34
CA LYS A 94 -12.07 10.06 2.12
C LYS A 94 -12.70 8.84 1.45
N ASP A 95 -13.24 9.04 0.27
CA ASP A 95 -13.58 7.93 -0.62
C ASP A 95 -12.29 7.40 -1.25
N VAL A 96 -11.85 6.23 -0.77
CA VAL A 96 -10.67 5.54 -1.30
C VAL A 96 -11.14 4.27 -2.01
N PRO A 97 -10.71 4.03 -3.26
CA PRO A 97 -11.18 2.90 -4.06
C PRO A 97 -10.52 1.57 -3.65
N ILE A 98 -10.23 1.37 -2.37
CA ILE A 98 -9.58 0.18 -1.81
C ILE A 98 -10.33 -0.25 -0.56
N ASP A 99 -10.67 -1.53 -0.46
CA ASP A 99 -11.10 -2.14 0.79
C ASP A 99 -9.89 -2.63 1.58
N ILE A 100 -9.87 -2.33 2.89
CA ILE A 100 -8.83 -2.75 3.82
C ILE A 100 -9.48 -3.46 5.00
N LYS A 101 -9.02 -4.66 5.34
CA LYS A 101 -9.42 -5.41 6.53
C LYS A 101 -8.19 -5.78 7.37
N PRO A 102 -7.90 -5.02 8.43
CA PRO A 102 -6.77 -5.32 9.32
C PRO A 102 -6.92 -6.68 9.98
N VAL A 103 -5.83 -7.45 10.04
CA VAL A 103 -5.73 -8.67 10.86
C VAL A 103 -5.30 -8.24 12.26
N ASN A 104 -6.08 -8.60 13.27
CA ASN A 104 -5.82 -8.26 14.68
C ASN A 104 -5.46 -6.78 14.90
N PRO A 105 -6.34 -5.83 14.50
CA PRO A 105 -6.04 -4.41 14.64
C PRO A 105 -5.74 -4.08 16.10
N PRO A 106 -4.61 -3.37 16.40
CA PRO A 106 -4.38 -2.89 17.75
C PRO A 106 -5.54 -1.97 18.14
N GLY A 107 -5.91 -1.98 19.42
CA GLY A 107 -6.88 -1.02 19.94
C GLY A 107 -6.41 0.41 19.61
N MET A 108 -7.29 1.27 19.12
CA MET A 108 -6.89 2.60 18.63
C MET A 108 -6.24 3.49 19.71
N LEU A 109 -6.53 3.23 20.99
CA LEU A 109 -5.95 3.89 22.15
C LEU A 109 -4.79 3.10 22.78
N CYS A 110 -4.40 1.98 22.17
CA CYS A 110 -3.24 1.22 22.61
C CYS A 110 -1.99 2.08 22.38
N LEU A 111 -1.40 2.53 23.49
CA LEU A 111 -0.12 3.25 23.50
C LEU A 111 1.07 2.30 23.68
N GLU A 112 0.79 1.01 23.88
CA GLU A 112 1.82 0.00 24.07
C GLU A 112 2.57 -0.23 22.75
N ALA A 113 3.88 -0.41 22.86
CA ALA A 113 4.71 -0.85 21.76
C ALA A 113 4.19 -2.18 21.22
N GLN A 114 4.09 -2.28 19.91
CA GLN A 114 3.69 -3.49 19.20
C GLN A 114 4.85 -3.98 18.36
N GLU A 115 4.79 -5.25 17.93
CA GLU A 115 5.73 -5.74 16.93
C GLU A 115 5.68 -4.85 15.68
N PRO A 116 6.82 -4.59 15.00
CA PRO A 116 6.88 -3.85 13.75
C PRO A 116 6.34 -4.67 12.58
N LYS A 117 5.18 -5.32 12.76
CA LYS A 117 4.55 -6.21 11.80
C LYS A 117 3.06 -5.90 11.70
N LEU A 118 2.57 -5.74 10.48
CA LEU A 118 1.17 -5.48 10.20
C LEU A 118 0.69 -6.44 9.10
N LEU A 119 -0.44 -7.10 9.34
CA LEU A 119 -1.10 -7.92 8.33
C LEU A 119 -2.49 -7.36 8.06
N PHE A 120 -2.87 -7.25 6.81
CA PHE A 120 -4.19 -6.79 6.42
C PHE A 120 -4.56 -7.29 5.04
N TRP A 121 -5.84 -7.63 4.87
CA TRP A 121 -6.37 -7.95 3.57
C TRP A 121 -6.67 -6.66 2.82
N VAL A 122 -6.33 -6.64 1.53
CA VAL A 122 -6.58 -5.52 0.62
C VAL A 122 -7.19 -6.00 -0.68
N ARG A 123 -8.04 -5.16 -1.28
CA ARG A 123 -8.44 -5.28 -2.68
C ARG A 123 -8.90 -3.93 -3.20
N ALA A 124 -8.84 -3.74 -4.51
CA ALA A 124 -9.50 -2.62 -5.16
C ALA A 124 -11.02 -2.81 -5.16
N ARG A 125 -11.76 -1.69 -5.05
CA ARG A 125 -13.21 -1.68 -5.19
C ARG A 125 -13.61 -1.76 -6.66
N GLY A 126 -14.65 -2.55 -6.94
CA GLY A 126 -15.17 -2.72 -8.29
C GLY A 126 -14.38 -3.75 -9.12
N TYR A 127 -14.82 -3.94 -10.36
CA TYR A 127 -14.26 -4.92 -11.29
C TYR A 127 -13.25 -4.26 -12.23
N ILE A 128 -12.04 -4.78 -12.28
CA ILE A 128 -10.96 -4.24 -13.14
C ILE A 128 -10.93 -4.92 -14.51
N GLY A 129 -11.34 -6.19 -14.61
CA GLY A 129 -11.25 -6.98 -15.84
C GLY A 129 -10.17 -8.06 -15.78
N GLU A 130 -10.40 -9.22 -16.39
CA GLU A 130 -9.51 -10.38 -16.26
C GLU A 130 -8.25 -10.31 -17.13
N CYS A 131 -8.31 -9.57 -18.24
CA CYS A 131 -7.27 -9.61 -19.27
C CYS A 131 -6.21 -8.50 -19.15
N ASP A 132 -6.38 -7.54 -18.23
CA ASP A 132 -5.46 -6.41 -18.10
C ASP A 132 -4.52 -6.55 -16.89
N SER A 133 -3.55 -7.46 -17.03
CA SER A 133 -2.51 -7.67 -16.01
C SER A 133 -1.71 -6.40 -15.69
N LYS A 134 -1.60 -5.46 -16.64
CA LYS A 134 -0.86 -4.21 -16.43
C LYS A 134 -1.63 -3.29 -15.49
N VAL A 135 -2.94 -3.16 -15.67
CA VAL A 135 -3.78 -2.38 -14.77
C VAL A 135 -3.78 -2.97 -13.37
N HIS A 136 -3.85 -4.31 -13.23
CA HIS A 136 -3.70 -4.94 -11.91
C HIS A 136 -2.35 -4.63 -11.25
N CYS A 137 -1.23 -4.63 -12.00
CA CYS A 137 0.06 -4.19 -11.47
C CYS A 137 0.07 -2.72 -11.06
N CYS A 138 -0.53 -1.82 -11.84
CA CYS A 138 -0.65 -0.40 -11.48
C CYS A 138 -1.48 -0.18 -10.21
N VAL A 139 -2.58 -0.92 -10.07
CA VAL A 139 -3.44 -0.85 -8.88
C VAL A 139 -2.74 -1.43 -7.66
N ALA A 140 -2.02 -2.55 -7.79
CA ALA A 140 -1.19 -3.07 -6.70
C ALA A 140 -0.09 -2.08 -6.31
N ALA A 141 0.54 -1.41 -7.28
CA ALA A 141 1.50 -0.36 -7.01
C ALA A 141 0.88 0.79 -6.21
N TYR A 142 -0.34 1.20 -6.55
CA TYR A 142 -1.09 2.21 -5.78
C TYR A 142 -1.42 1.73 -4.35
N ILE A 143 -1.90 0.50 -4.20
CA ILE A 143 -2.22 -0.10 -2.88
C ILE A 143 -0.96 -0.23 -2.01
N SER A 144 0.17 -0.59 -2.61
CA SER A 144 1.41 -0.90 -1.87
C SER A 144 1.94 0.29 -1.06
N ASP A 145 1.75 1.53 -1.51
CA ASP A 145 2.22 2.72 -0.79
C ASP A 145 1.13 3.33 0.13
N TYR A 146 -0.08 2.75 0.15
CA TYR A 146 -1.22 3.33 0.88
C TYR A 146 -1.14 3.13 2.40
N ALA A 147 -0.76 1.93 2.86
CA ALA A 147 -0.78 1.55 4.28
C ALA A 147 0.52 0.87 4.76
N PHE A 148 1.64 1.15 4.08
CA PHE A 148 2.92 0.49 4.34
C PHE A 148 3.75 1.17 5.43
N LEU A 149 4.04 2.47 5.27
CA LEU A 149 4.99 3.21 6.11
C LEU A 149 4.59 3.30 7.60
N GLY A 150 3.30 3.19 7.91
CA GLY A 150 2.81 3.19 9.29
C GLY A 150 3.32 2.00 10.13
N THR A 151 3.76 0.91 9.50
CA THR A 151 4.30 -0.28 10.17
C THR A 151 5.53 0.03 11.03
N ALA A 152 6.38 0.97 10.57
CA ALA A 152 7.57 1.38 11.32
C ALA A 152 7.24 2.13 12.63
N LEU A 153 6.02 2.64 12.79
CA LEU A 153 5.61 3.34 14.01
C LEU A 153 5.01 2.42 15.07
N LEU A 154 4.74 1.14 14.75
CA LEU A 154 4.09 0.23 15.67
C LEU A 154 4.89 0.03 16.99
N PRO A 155 6.24 -0.04 16.99
CA PRO A 155 7.01 -0.11 18.23
C PRO A 155 7.14 1.22 18.98
N HIS A 156 6.74 2.34 18.36
CA HIS A 156 7.03 3.70 18.82
C HIS A 156 5.76 4.52 19.09
N ARG A 157 4.63 3.87 19.42
CA ARG A 157 3.33 4.53 19.59
C ARG A 157 3.28 5.64 20.64
N GLN A 158 4.18 5.61 21.59
CA GLN A 158 4.39 6.64 22.61
C GLN A 158 5.03 7.93 22.07
N HIS A 159 5.64 7.89 20.89
CA HIS A 159 6.31 9.04 20.29
C HIS A 159 5.42 9.75 19.28
N GLU A 160 5.40 11.08 19.37
CA GLU A 160 4.71 11.91 18.39
C GLU A 160 5.59 12.14 17.16
N VAL A 161 5.15 11.59 16.03
CA VAL A 161 5.82 11.78 14.73
C VAL A 161 5.24 13.01 14.04
N LYS A 162 6.07 14.05 13.89
CA LYS A 162 5.66 15.32 13.27
C LYS A 162 5.54 15.23 11.75
N PHE A 163 6.40 14.46 11.11
CA PHE A 163 6.47 14.35 9.67
C PHE A 163 6.81 12.92 9.24
N MET A 164 6.16 12.45 8.19
CA MET A 164 6.32 11.13 7.62
C MET A 164 6.16 11.25 6.11
N VAL A 165 7.14 10.75 5.35
CA VAL A 165 7.18 10.84 3.90
C VAL A 165 7.86 9.60 3.34
N SER A 166 7.34 9.07 2.23
CA SER A 166 8.02 8.01 1.47
C SER A 166 9.24 8.61 0.77
N LEU A 167 10.41 8.00 0.95
CA LEU A 167 11.67 8.43 0.30
C LEU A 167 11.89 7.66 -1.00
N ASP A 168 11.74 6.35 -0.94
CA ASP A 168 11.78 5.43 -2.07
C ASP A 168 10.69 4.36 -1.94
N HIS A 169 10.49 3.62 -3.02
CA HIS A 169 9.59 2.47 -3.04
C HIS A 169 10.04 1.51 -4.14
N SER A 170 10.10 0.22 -3.82
CA SER A 170 10.54 -0.83 -4.74
C SER A 170 9.57 -2.00 -4.73
N MET A 171 9.30 -2.56 -5.90
CA MET A 171 8.34 -3.65 -6.08
C MET A 171 8.83 -4.67 -7.09
N TRP A 172 8.46 -5.93 -6.85
CA TRP A 172 8.71 -7.05 -7.74
C TRP A 172 7.42 -7.84 -7.95
N PHE A 173 7.03 -8.03 -9.20
CA PHE A 173 5.84 -8.81 -9.56
C PHE A 173 6.25 -10.22 -9.97
N HIS A 174 5.95 -11.22 -9.14
CA HIS A 174 6.43 -12.59 -9.31
C HIS A 174 5.45 -13.51 -10.06
N ALA A 175 4.15 -13.29 -9.90
CA ALA A 175 3.10 -14.13 -10.47
C ALA A 175 1.93 -13.26 -10.96
N PRO A 176 1.10 -13.74 -11.90
CA PRO A 176 -0.16 -13.10 -12.23
C PRO A 176 -1.10 -13.07 -11.01
N PHE A 177 -1.79 -11.96 -10.81
CA PHE A 177 -2.76 -11.79 -9.73
C PHE A 177 -3.86 -10.82 -10.16
N ARG A 178 -4.92 -10.77 -9.35
CA ARG A 178 -6.05 -9.87 -9.52
C ARG A 178 -6.13 -8.91 -8.35
N ALA A 179 -5.90 -7.63 -8.61
CA ALA A 179 -5.94 -6.58 -7.60
C ALA A 179 -7.35 -6.30 -7.06
N ASP A 180 -8.41 -6.74 -7.77
CA ASP A 180 -9.81 -6.69 -7.33
C ASP A 180 -10.23 -7.94 -6.53
N HIS A 181 -9.31 -8.90 -6.32
CA HIS A 181 -9.48 -10.00 -5.36
C HIS A 181 -8.75 -9.68 -4.06
N TRP A 182 -9.15 -10.34 -2.98
CA TRP A 182 -8.46 -10.21 -1.69
C TRP A 182 -7.02 -10.71 -1.79
N MET A 183 -6.09 -9.83 -1.45
CA MET A 183 -4.67 -10.12 -1.31
C MET A 183 -4.27 -9.84 0.14
N LEU A 184 -3.49 -10.73 0.75
CA LEU A 184 -2.91 -10.44 2.06
C LEU A 184 -1.68 -9.57 1.87
N TYR A 185 -1.66 -8.42 2.53
CA TYR A 185 -0.48 -7.57 2.63
C TYR A 185 0.17 -7.78 4.00
N GLU A 186 1.35 -8.40 3.98
CA GLU A 186 2.23 -8.55 5.14
C GLU A 186 3.32 -7.47 5.07
N CYS A 187 3.32 -6.58 6.06
CA CYS A 187 4.31 -5.51 6.21
C CYS A 187 5.16 -5.78 7.43
N GLU A 188 6.47 -5.56 7.30
CA GLU A 188 7.42 -5.61 8.41
C GLU A 188 8.37 -4.40 8.37
N SER A 189 8.84 -3.96 9.54
CA SER A 189 9.90 -2.95 9.67
C SER A 189 11.06 -3.54 10.47
N ALA A 190 12.14 -3.84 9.76
CA ALA A 190 13.31 -4.47 10.37
C ALA A 190 14.16 -3.49 11.21
N TRP A 191 14.09 -2.19 10.92
CA TRP A 191 14.90 -1.16 11.58
C TRP A 191 14.30 0.24 11.43
N ALA A 192 14.47 1.09 12.44
CA ALA A 192 14.19 2.52 12.44
C ALA A 192 15.21 3.28 13.30
N GLY A 193 15.70 4.44 12.83
CA GLY A 193 16.68 5.28 13.52
C GLY A 193 17.20 6.44 12.69
#